data_AF-A0A1W4XWA8-F1
#
_entry.id   AF-A0A1W4XWA8-F1
#
_cell.length_a   1.000
_cell.length_b   1.000
_cell.length_c   1.000
_cell.angle_alpha   90.00
_cell.angle_beta   90.00
_cell.angle_gamma   90.00
#
_symmetry.space_group_name_H-M   'P 1'
#
loop_
_entity.id
_entity.type
_entity.pdbx_description
1 polymer ?
#
loop_
_entity_poly.entity_id
_entity_poly.type
_entity_poly.pdbx_seq_one_letter_code
_entity_poly.pdbx_strand_id
1 'polypeptide(L)'
;MSSSYFIKSVRPYLGEAEDLPEELQLRFLKFALHGNYANNFSEIKKCFSSLKITTKSSLYNLCGTFIELVKLSQRLKPRDFQDTLQEYGVGLKFIENILKTVQSLSMECTIPNQKASLVQVV
;
A
#
# COMPACT_ATOMS: atom_id res chain seq x y z
N MET A 1 8.25 4.48 13.69
CA MET A 1 8.82 5.22 12.54
C MET A 1 8.43 6.67 12.73
N SER A 2 9.39 7.60 12.75
CA SER A 2 9.08 9.04 12.81
C SER A 2 8.21 9.40 11.60
N SER A 3 7.17 10.19 11.82
CA SER A 3 6.31 10.80 10.79
C SER A 3 7.13 11.40 9.64
N SER A 4 8.37 11.85 9.93
CA SER A 4 9.31 12.40 8.94
C SER A 4 9.73 11.43 7.83
N TYR A 5 9.78 10.11 8.07
CA TYR A 5 10.17 9.15 7.03
C TYR A 5 9.03 8.97 6.02
N PHE A 6 7.82 8.71 6.50
CA PHE A 6 6.62 8.60 5.66
C PHE A 6 6.42 9.87 4.82
N ILE A 7 6.59 11.05 5.44
CA ILE A 7 6.49 12.34 4.74
C ILE A 7 7.50 12.47 3.60
N LYS A 8 8.75 12.03 3.79
CA LYS A 8 9.80 12.18 2.77
C LYS A 8 9.66 11.20 1.61
N SER A 9 9.20 9.98 1.87
CA SER A 9 9.14 8.91 0.86
C SER A 9 7.81 8.83 0.12
N VAL A 10 6.70 9.25 0.75
CA VAL A 10 5.34 9.02 0.22
C VAL A 10 4.69 10.29 -0.30
N ARG A 11 4.81 11.40 0.44
CA ARG A 11 4.08 12.65 0.15
C ARG A 11 4.20 13.13 -1.30
N PRO A 12 5.38 13.12 -1.95
CA PRO A 12 5.52 13.63 -3.32
C PRO A 12 4.72 12.84 -4.37
N TYR A 13 4.36 11.59 -4.07
CA TYR A 13 3.77 10.66 -5.03
C TYR A 13 2.33 10.27 -4.69
N LEU A 14 1.74 10.84 -3.62
CA LEU A 14 0.37 10.55 -3.20
C LEU A 14 -0.66 10.90 -4.29
N GLY A 15 -0.52 12.08 -4.92
CA GLY A 15 -1.40 12.48 -6.02
C GLY A 15 -1.28 11.54 -7.22
N GLU A 16 -0.05 11.18 -7.61
CA GLU A 16 0.18 10.23 -8.70
C GLU A 16 -0.40 8.84 -8.38
N ALA A 17 -0.34 8.41 -7.12
CA ALA A 17 -0.89 7.13 -6.67
C ALA A 17 -2.44 7.13 -6.67
N GLU A 18 -3.06 8.25 -6.28
CA GLU A 18 -4.51 8.45 -6.28
C GLU A 18 -5.06 8.53 -7.71
N ASP A 19 -4.34 9.14 -8.64
CA ASP A 19 -4.72 9.29 -10.05
C ASP A 19 -4.65 7.97 -10.84
N LEU A 20 -4.02 6.92 -10.29
CA LEU A 20 -4.00 5.61 -10.94
C LEU A 20 -5.41 5.03 -11.03
N PRO A 21 -5.76 4.32 -12.12
CA PRO A 21 -6.99 3.54 -12.17
C PRO A 21 -7.09 2.57 -10.98
N GLU A 22 -8.29 2.42 -10.42
CA GLU A 22 -8.54 1.63 -9.21
C GLU A 22 -7.97 0.20 -9.31
N GLU A 23 -8.14 -0.47 -10.45
CA GLU A 23 -7.59 -1.81 -10.68
C GLU A 23 -6.07 -1.88 -10.45
N LEU A 24 -5.35 -0.83 -10.82
CA LEU A 24 -3.91 -0.75 -10.66
C LEU A 24 -3.53 -0.45 -9.22
N GLN A 25 -4.24 0.49 -8.56
CA GLN A 25 -4.07 0.73 -7.12
C GLN A 25 -4.19 -0.58 -6.34
N LEU A 26 -5.21 -1.39 -6.64
CA LEU A 26 -5.45 -2.70 -6.01
C LEU A 26 -4.30 -3.68 -6.25
N ARG A 27 -3.75 -3.74 -7.48
CA ARG A 27 -2.59 -4.58 -7.79
C ARG A 27 -1.34 -4.13 -7.02
N PHE A 28 -1.11 -2.83 -6.86
CA PHE A 28 0.00 -2.31 -6.05
C PHE A 28 -0.16 -2.64 -4.58
N LEU A 29 -1.36 -2.51 -4.05
CA LEU A 29 -1.66 -2.84 -2.66
C LEU A 29 -1.46 -4.33 -2.38
N LYS A 30 -1.93 -5.21 -3.28
CA LYS A 30 -1.66 -6.65 -3.24
C LYS A 30 -0.16 -6.94 -3.24
N PHE A 31 0.58 -6.31 -4.14
CA PHE A 31 2.03 -6.48 -4.20
C PHE A 31 2.73 -6.07 -2.90
N ALA A 32 2.38 -4.88 -2.37
CA ALA A 32 2.94 -4.35 -1.14
C ALA A 32 2.69 -5.29 0.06
N LEU A 33 1.58 -6.02 0.06
CA LEU A 33 1.22 -6.97 1.12
C LEU A 33 1.94 -8.33 1.01
N HIS A 34 2.04 -8.91 -0.18
CA HIS A 34 2.55 -10.28 -0.34
C HIS A 34 4.08 -10.42 -0.31
N GLY A 35 4.83 -9.31 -0.32
CA GLY A 35 6.27 -9.29 -0.01
C GLY A 35 7.18 -10.08 -0.97
N ASN A 36 6.68 -10.65 -2.05
CA ASN A 36 7.49 -11.34 -3.05
C ASN A 36 8.01 -10.35 -4.09
N TYR A 37 8.87 -9.43 -3.63
CA TYR A 37 9.34 -8.27 -4.39
C TYR A 37 10.05 -8.68 -5.69
N ALA A 38 10.76 -9.80 -5.73
CA ALA A 38 11.53 -10.23 -6.91
C ALA A 38 10.65 -10.76 -8.05
N ASN A 39 9.67 -11.62 -7.76
CA ASN A 39 8.77 -12.18 -8.78
C ASN A 39 7.71 -11.17 -9.23
N ASN A 40 7.19 -10.37 -8.29
CA ASN A 40 6.05 -9.51 -8.58
C ASN A 40 6.47 -8.16 -9.19
N PHE A 41 7.74 -7.74 -9.10
CA PHE A 41 8.22 -6.53 -9.79
C PHE A 41 8.16 -6.68 -11.32
N SER A 42 8.36 -7.89 -11.85
CA SER A 42 8.19 -8.19 -13.28
C SER A 42 6.72 -8.06 -13.72
N GLU A 43 5.79 -8.55 -12.91
CA GLU A 43 4.34 -8.42 -13.17
C GLU A 43 3.85 -6.98 -13.05
N ILE A 44 4.35 -6.25 -12.07
CA ILE A 44 4.12 -4.81 -11.94
C ILE A 44 4.62 -4.07 -13.18
N LYS A 45 5.86 -4.35 -13.60
CA LYS A 45 6.43 -3.73 -14.80
C LYS A 45 5.57 -4.01 -16.03
N LYS A 46 4.99 -5.22 -16.15
CA LYS A 46 4.02 -5.57 -17.20
C LYS A 46 2.72 -4.76 -17.10
N CYS A 47 2.18 -4.55 -15.89
CA CYS A 47 0.99 -3.70 -15.67
C CYS A 47 1.25 -2.23 -16.00
N PHE A 48 2.50 -1.77 -15.89
CA PHE A 48 2.90 -0.42 -16.28
C PHE A 48 3.21 -0.27 -17.76
N SER A 49 3.56 -1.34 -18.49
CA SER A 49 3.69 -1.29 -19.95
C SER A 49 2.39 -0.82 -20.63
N SER A 50 1.24 -1.07 -20.00
CA SER A 50 -0.08 -0.63 -20.47
C SER A 50 -0.47 0.79 -20.02
N LEU A 51 0.27 1.38 -19.07
CA LEU A 51 0.09 2.77 -18.65
C LEU A 51 1.12 3.61 -19.39
N LYS A 52 0.76 4.81 -19.84
CA LYS A 52 1.72 5.79 -20.40
C LYS A 52 2.63 6.38 -19.30
N ILE A 53 3.08 5.57 -18.34
CA ILE A 53 4.02 5.98 -17.30
C ILE A 53 5.41 5.93 -17.92
N THR A 54 5.93 7.13 -18.18
CA THR A 54 7.01 7.40 -19.13
C THR A 54 8.40 7.10 -18.60
N THR A 55 8.58 6.81 -17.30
CA THR A 55 9.91 6.50 -16.75
C THR A 55 9.90 5.39 -15.69
N LYS A 56 10.99 4.59 -15.68
CA LYS A 56 11.24 3.58 -14.63
C LYS A 56 11.29 4.20 -13.23
N SER A 57 11.72 5.47 -13.10
CA SER A 57 11.84 6.16 -11.81
C SER A 57 10.48 6.36 -11.14
N SER A 58 9.49 6.88 -11.88
CA SER A 58 8.12 7.07 -11.39
C SER A 58 7.50 5.75 -10.90
N LEU A 59 7.81 4.66 -11.58
CA LEU A 59 7.36 3.32 -11.24
C LEU A 59 7.88 2.84 -9.88
N TYR A 60 9.18 2.99 -9.62
CA TYR A 60 9.76 2.63 -8.32
C TYR A 60 9.18 3.49 -7.19
N ASN A 61 8.99 4.79 -7.44
CA ASN A 61 8.45 5.72 -6.45
C ASN A 61 6.98 5.43 -6.11
N LEU A 62 6.16 5.10 -7.12
CA LEU A 62 4.78 4.66 -6.92
C LEU A 62 4.73 3.35 -6.12
N CYS A 63 5.52 2.35 -6.50
CA CYS A 63 5.61 1.10 -5.73
C CYS A 63 6.01 1.35 -4.27
N GLY A 64 7.05 2.17 -4.05
CA GLY A 64 7.49 2.55 -2.71
C GLY A 64 6.40 3.23 -1.88
N THR A 65 5.60 4.08 -2.54
CA THR A 65 4.46 4.76 -1.93
C THR A 65 3.41 3.78 -1.43
N PHE A 66 2.96 2.83 -2.27
CA PHE A 66 2.00 1.82 -1.84
C PHE A 66 2.52 0.92 -0.72
N ILE A 67 3.81 0.58 -0.72
CA ILE A 67 4.45 -0.18 0.37
C ILE A 67 4.36 0.58 1.69
N GLU A 68 4.69 1.87 1.68
CA GLU A 68 4.65 2.68 2.89
C GLU A 68 3.21 2.97 3.34
N LEU A 69 2.25 3.11 2.42
CA LEU A 69 0.83 3.22 2.76
C LEU A 69 0.31 1.98 3.47
N VAL A 70 0.66 0.77 2.99
CA VAL A 70 0.30 -0.49 3.65
C VAL A 70 0.96 -0.60 5.03
N LYS A 71 2.25 -0.27 5.15
CA LYS A 71 2.93 -0.26 6.45
C LYS A 71 2.28 0.71 7.43
N LEU A 72 1.84 1.87 6.96
CA LEU A 72 1.16 2.87 7.78
C LEU A 72 -0.22 2.36 8.21
N SER A 73 -1.01 1.80 7.30
CA SER A 73 -2.35 1.26 7.61
C SER A 73 -2.30 0.06 8.57
N GLN A 74 -1.21 -0.71 8.58
CA GLN A 74 -1.00 -1.80 9.53
C GLN A 74 -0.60 -1.33 10.94
N ARG A 75 -0.08 -0.11 11.08
CA ARG A 75 0.41 0.43 12.36
C ARG A 75 -0.58 1.34 13.06
N LEU A 76 -1.43 2.01 12.28
CA LEU A 76 -2.43 2.93 12.78
C LEU A 76 -3.79 2.24 12.86
N LYS A 77 -4.64 2.71 13.78
CA LYS A 77 -6.06 2.35 13.72
C LYS A 77 -6.65 2.94 12.43
N PRO A 78 -7.70 2.33 11.84
CA PRO A 78 -8.27 2.80 10.58
C PRO A 78 -8.64 4.30 10.59
N ARG A 79 -9.18 4.79 11.72
CA ARG A 79 -9.50 6.21 11.91
C ARG A 79 -8.26 7.09 11.89
N ASP A 80 -7.24 6.75 12.66
CA ASP A 80 -6.00 7.54 12.74
C ASP A 80 -5.26 7.54 11.38
N PHE A 81 -5.31 6.43 10.64
CA PHE A 81 -4.79 6.33 9.27
C PHE A 81 -5.54 7.27 8.31
N GLN A 82 -6.87 7.26 8.38
CA GLN A 82 -7.71 8.12 7.58
C GLN A 82 -7.44 9.60 7.90
N ASP A 83 -7.47 9.99 9.17
CA ASP A 83 -7.19 11.35 9.60
C ASP A 83 -5.80 11.80 9.11
N THR A 84 -4.78 10.94 9.25
CA THR A 84 -3.42 11.19 8.76
C THR A 84 -3.39 11.46 7.26
N LEU A 85 -4.05 10.65 6.43
CA LEU A 85 -4.04 10.85 4.98
C LEU A 85 -4.87 12.06 4.54
N GLN A 86 -5.98 12.33 5.21
CA GLN A 86 -6.81 13.51 4.95
C GLN A 86 -6.08 14.82 5.28
N GLU A 87 -5.25 14.85 6.33
CA GLU A 87 -4.36 15.99 6.62
C GLU A 87 -3.42 16.32 5.45
N TYR A 88 -3.09 15.33 4.61
CA TYR A 88 -2.28 15.51 3.41
C TYR A 88 -3.09 15.73 2.13
N GLY A 89 -4.40 15.92 2.23
CA GLY A 89 -5.28 16.20 1.09
C GLY A 89 -5.58 14.99 0.21
N VAL A 90 -5.37 13.77 0.72
CA VAL A 90 -5.67 12.53 0.00
C VAL A 90 -7.19 12.28 -0.01
N GLY A 91 -7.74 11.90 -1.16
CA GLY A 91 -9.17 11.65 -1.29
C GLY A 91 -9.67 10.43 -0.50
N LEU A 92 -10.84 10.60 0.12
CA LEU A 92 -11.50 9.55 0.93
C LEU A 92 -11.67 8.21 0.20
N LYS A 93 -12.02 8.26 -1.08
CA LYS A 93 -12.23 7.04 -1.87
C LYS A 93 -10.94 6.22 -2.00
N PHE A 94 -9.79 6.88 -2.19
CA PHE A 94 -8.50 6.22 -2.24
C PHE A 94 -8.13 5.60 -0.89
N ILE A 95 -8.34 6.34 0.21
CA ILE A 95 -8.12 5.85 1.58
C ILE A 95 -8.97 4.61 1.86
N GLU A 96 -10.25 4.63 1.50
CA GLU A 96 -11.14 3.48 1.65
C GLU A 96 -10.67 2.26 0.85
N ASN A 97 -10.22 2.47 -0.39
CA ASN A 97 -9.70 1.39 -1.24
C ASN A 97 -8.49 0.72 -0.58
N ILE A 98 -7.57 1.50 0.00
CA ILE A 98 -6.42 0.97 0.74
C ILE A 98 -6.89 0.12 1.92
N LEU A 99 -7.76 0.67 2.78
CA LEU A 99 -8.24 -0.02 3.98
C LEU A 99 -8.99 -1.31 3.64
N LYS A 100 -9.92 -1.28 2.67
CA LYS A 100 -10.68 -2.45 2.21
C LYS A 100 -9.74 -3.54 1.69
N THR A 101 -8.74 -3.15 0.89
CA THR A 101 -7.79 -4.09 0.30
C THR A 101 -6.90 -4.73 1.35
N VAL A 102 -6.35 -3.93 2.26
CA VAL A 102 -5.52 -4.44 3.36
C VAL A 102 -6.33 -5.35 4.27
N GLN A 103 -7.58 -5.01 4.60
CA GLN A 103 -8.45 -5.87 5.40
C GLN A 103 -8.81 -7.18 4.69
N SER A 104 -9.26 -7.12 3.44
CA SER A 104 -9.63 -8.31 2.65
C SER A 104 -8.46 -9.29 2.52
N LEU A 105 -7.26 -8.78 2.25
CA LEU A 105 -6.08 -9.61 2.03
C LEU A 105 -5.43 -10.06 3.34
N SER A 106 -5.57 -9.29 4.43
CA SER A 106 -5.17 -9.76 5.76
C SER A 106 -6.02 -10.95 6.21
N MET A 107 -7.31 -11.01 5.81
CA MET A 107 -8.16 -12.17 6.06
C MET A 107 -7.81 -13.38 5.17
N GLU A 108 -7.46 -13.16 3.90
CA GLU A 108 -6.97 -14.23 3.00
C GLU A 108 -5.60 -14.80 3.43
N CYS A 109 -4.78 -14.03 4.14
CA CYS A 109 -3.50 -14.49 4.71
C CYS A 109 -3.67 -15.40 5.95
N THR A 110 -4.90 -15.65 6.41
CA THR A 110 -5.23 -16.45 7.60
C THR A 110 -5.73 -17.86 7.27
N ILE A 111 -5.02 -18.66 6.47
CA ILE A 111 -5.22 -20.13 6.44
C ILE A 111 -3.89 -20.86 6.08
N PRO A 112 -3.56 -22.07 6.57
CA PRO A 112 -3.21 -22.48 7.93
C PRO A 112 -1.83 -23.19 7.95
N ASN A 113 -0.78 -22.62 8.54
CA ASN A 113 0.39 -23.34 9.11
C ASN A 113 1.57 -22.38 9.28
N GLN A 114 1.53 -21.52 10.29
CA GLN A 114 2.72 -21.31 11.11
C GLN A 114 2.24 -21.12 12.54
N LYS A 115 2.73 -21.98 13.43
CA LYS A 115 2.56 -21.88 14.88
C LYS A 115 3.05 -20.51 15.34
N ALA A 116 2.17 -19.51 15.39
CA ALA A 116 2.38 -18.33 16.21
C ALA A 116 1.72 -18.62 17.55
N SER A 117 2.54 -19.14 18.47
CA SER A 117 2.24 -19.08 19.90
C SER A 117 2.09 -17.61 20.26
N LEU A 118 0.86 -17.13 20.33
CA LEU A 118 0.53 -15.83 20.90
C LEU A 118 0.03 -16.07 22.32
N VAL A 119 1.02 -16.02 23.22
CA VAL A 119 0.97 -15.44 24.56
C VAL A 119 -0.44 -15.10 25.06
N GLN A 120 -0.86 -15.83 26.10
CA GLN A 120 -1.97 -15.46 26.98
C GLN A 120 -1.73 -14.06 27.59
N VAL A 121 -2.71 -13.17 27.40
CA VAL A 121 -3.03 -12.02 28.25
C VAL A 121 -4.54 -11.81 28.00
N VAL A 122 -5.50 -12.12 28.87
CA VAL A 122 -5.64 -12.26 30.32
C VAL A 122 -6.58 -13.43 30.61
#